data_AF-A0A8H4XSC5-F1
#
_entry.id   AF-A0A8H4XSC5-F1
#
_cell.length_a   1.000
_cell.length_b   1.000
_cell.length_c   1.000
_cell.angle_alpha   90.00
_cell.angle_beta   90.00
_cell.angle_gamma   90.00
#
_symmetry.space_group_name_H-M   'P 1'
#
loop_
_entity.id
_entity.type
_entity.pdbx_description
1 polymer ?
#
loop_
_entity_poly.entity_id
_entity_poly.type
_entity_poly.pdbx_seq_one_letter_code
_entity_poly.pdbx_strand_id
1 'polypeptide(L)'
;MVHDGYTYLPRPRPPMGVAIMIAIDDFTAENGATLMVPGSHLWDSKRRPTMEEAVPMVGKAGTVFYFLGTTWHCGGPNMTDKPRRAATIQYCQPYIRAVENQFLAVDPRRLSEIPDDIVRMMGYGLQKPFIGYVDGLDPLKG
;
A
#
# COMPACT_ATOMS: atom_id res chain seq x y z
N MET A 1 -7.02 -8.26 13.39
CA MET A 1 -6.04 -9.21 12.84
C MET A 1 -4.94 -8.40 12.18
N VAL A 2 -3.70 -8.59 12.60
CA VAL A 2 -2.53 -8.00 11.96
C VAL A 2 -2.24 -8.80 10.68
N HIS A 3 -2.06 -8.16 9.52
CA HIS A 3 -2.08 -8.86 8.22
C HIS A 3 -0.94 -8.45 7.28
N ASP A 4 -0.43 -9.43 6.51
CA ASP A 4 0.54 -9.33 5.38
C ASP A 4 -0.06 -10.04 4.13
N GLY A 5 -1.38 -10.17 4.09
CA GLY A 5 -2.02 -11.24 3.33
C GLY A 5 -2.55 -10.86 1.95
N TYR A 6 -1.60 -10.60 1.07
CA TYR A 6 -1.81 -10.90 -0.36
C TYR A 6 -0.71 -11.79 -0.93
N THR A 7 0.29 -12.17 -0.13
CA THR A 7 1.45 -12.91 -0.60
C THR A 7 1.61 -14.21 0.19
N TYR A 8 1.53 -15.33 -0.51
CA TYR A 8 1.71 -16.67 0.07
C TYR A 8 3.18 -17.12 0.11
N LEU A 9 4.12 -16.21 -0.17
CA LEU A 9 5.54 -16.50 -0.07
C LEU A 9 5.97 -16.50 1.40
N PRO A 10 6.73 -17.52 1.84
CA PRO A 10 7.22 -17.59 3.21
C PRO A 10 8.17 -16.43 3.52
N ARG A 11 8.22 -16.05 4.80
CA ARG A 11 9.12 -15.03 5.33
C ARG A 11 10.36 -15.69 5.95
N PRO A 12 11.52 -15.03 5.97
CA PRO A 12 11.78 -13.67 5.46
C PRO A 12 11.80 -13.62 3.92
N ARG A 13 11.36 -12.50 3.36
CA ARG A 13 11.33 -12.25 1.91
C ARG A 13 11.45 -10.75 1.62
N PRO A 14 11.93 -10.36 0.42
CA PRO A 14 11.85 -8.97 -0.02
C PRO A 14 10.39 -8.47 -0.03
N PRO A 15 10.15 -7.17 0.22
CA PRO A 15 8.81 -6.59 0.11
C PRO A 15 8.33 -6.61 -1.34
N MET A 16 7.15 -7.18 -1.56
CA MET A 16 6.47 -7.24 -2.87
C MET A 16 5.60 -6.02 -3.15
N GLY A 17 5.44 -5.16 -2.15
CA GLY A 17 4.69 -3.93 -2.23
C GLY A 17 4.92 -3.10 -0.97
N VAL A 18 4.41 -1.88 -1.01
CA VAL A 18 4.47 -0.90 0.08
C VAL A 18 3.13 -0.19 0.18
N ALA A 19 2.79 0.25 1.37
CA ALA A 19 1.58 1.01 1.63
C ALA A 19 1.95 2.43 2.03
N ILE A 20 1.26 3.39 1.42
CA ILE A 20 1.16 4.76 1.90
C ILE A 20 -0.22 4.94 2.50
N MET A 21 -0.29 5.52 3.68
CA MET A 21 -1.54 5.89 4.31
C MET A 21 -1.49 7.36 4.71
N ILE A 22 -2.44 8.14 4.18
CA ILE A 22 -2.58 9.56 4.44
C ILE A 22 -3.68 9.75 5.48
N ALA A 23 -3.32 10.42 6.57
CA ALA A 23 -4.26 10.79 7.62
C ALA A 23 -5.17 11.92 7.11
N ILE A 24 -6.45 11.64 6.90
CA ILE A 24 -7.43 12.68 6.54
C ILE A 24 -7.90 13.41 7.82
N ASP A 25 -8.06 12.65 8.90
CA ASP A 25 -8.30 13.15 10.25
C ASP A 25 -7.05 12.94 11.12
N ASP A 26 -7.02 13.54 12.31
CA ASP A 26 -5.99 13.22 13.32
C ASP A 26 -6.04 11.73 13.65
N PHE A 27 -4.89 11.08 13.71
CA PHE A 27 -4.72 9.72 14.22
C PHE A 27 -4.21 9.79 15.65
N THR A 28 -4.98 9.21 16.55
CA THR A 28 -4.73 9.13 17.99
C THR A 28 -4.87 7.68 18.44
N ALA A 29 -4.32 7.34 19.61
CA ALA A 29 -4.46 5.99 20.15
C ALA A 29 -5.94 5.66 20.43
N GLU A 30 -6.73 6.66 20.79
CA GLU A 30 -8.12 6.55 21.21
C GLU A 30 -9.08 6.40 20.03
N ASN A 31 -8.81 7.06 18.90
CA ASN A 31 -9.69 7.03 17.72
C ASN A 31 -9.33 5.95 16.69
N GLY A 32 -8.59 4.93 17.12
CA GLY A 32 -8.27 3.77 16.29
C GLY A 32 -7.23 4.06 15.21
N ALA A 33 -6.18 4.81 15.54
CA ALA A 33 -4.97 4.85 14.72
C ALA A 33 -4.52 3.43 14.35
N THR A 34 -4.08 3.25 13.11
CA THR A 34 -3.56 1.96 12.66
C THR A 34 -2.39 1.54 13.56
N LEU A 35 -2.42 0.32 14.05
CA LEU A 35 -1.37 -0.27 14.86
C LEU A 35 -0.34 -0.93 13.96
N MET A 36 0.93 -0.79 14.28
CA MET A 36 2.04 -1.44 13.59
C MET A 36 2.98 -2.12 14.59
N VAL A 37 3.68 -3.16 14.16
CA VAL A 37 4.69 -3.83 14.99
C VAL A 37 6.08 -3.46 14.48
N PRO A 38 6.86 -2.65 15.21
CA PRO A 38 8.18 -2.22 14.76
C PRO A 38 9.14 -3.39 14.52
N GLY A 39 9.96 -3.31 13.47
CA GLY A 39 10.94 -4.36 13.11
C GLY A 39 10.33 -5.66 12.57
N SER A 40 9.01 -5.79 12.58
CA SER A 40 8.35 -7.05 12.27
C SER A 40 8.54 -7.50 10.82
N HIS A 41 8.83 -6.57 9.90
CA HIS A 41 9.12 -6.82 8.48
C HIS A 41 10.30 -7.79 8.26
N LEU A 42 11.14 -8.00 9.27
CA LEU A 42 12.27 -8.94 9.24
C LEU A 42 11.94 -10.34 9.78
N TRP A 43 10.77 -10.51 10.39
CA TRP A 43 10.41 -11.78 11.06
C TRP A 43 10.09 -12.89 10.07
N ASP A 44 10.37 -14.13 10.47
CA ASP A 44 10.00 -15.34 9.75
C ASP A 44 8.50 -15.67 9.85
N SER A 45 8.06 -16.70 9.13
CA SER A 45 6.66 -17.14 9.14
C SER A 45 6.23 -17.89 10.40
N LYS A 46 7.14 -18.23 11.33
CA LYS A 46 6.81 -18.97 12.56
C LYS A 46 6.35 -18.04 13.66
N ARG A 47 6.80 -16.78 13.65
CA ARG A 47 6.37 -15.76 14.60
C ARG A 47 5.04 -15.13 14.20
N ARG A 48 4.22 -14.84 15.20
CA ARG A 48 3.02 -13.99 15.07
C ARG A 48 3.14 -12.84 16.07
N PRO A 49 2.68 -11.64 15.72
CA PRO A 49 2.68 -10.53 16.64
C PRO A 49 1.63 -10.71 17.74
N THR A 50 1.91 -10.17 18.92
CA THR A 50 0.89 -9.91 19.94
C THR A 50 0.42 -8.45 19.89
N MET A 51 -0.67 -8.13 20.59
CA MET A 51 -1.18 -6.75 20.60
C MET A 51 -0.29 -5.82 21.41
N GLU A 52 0.44 -6.35 22.40
CA GLU A 52 1.37 -5.60 23.26
C GLU A 52 2.62 -5.13 22.50
N GLU A 53 3.00 -5.83 21.43
CA GLU A 53 4.10 -5.43 20.54
C GLU A 53 3.68 -4.36 19.53
N ALA A 54 2.38 -4.10 19.39
CA ALA A 54 1.84 -3.18 18.41
C ALA A 54 1.75 -1.75 18.97
N VAL A 55 2.25 -0.79 18.20
CA VAL A 55 2.23 0.64 18.55
C VAL A 55 1.31 1.41 17.60
N PRO A 56 0.55 2.39 18.09
CA PRO A 56 -0.31 3.21 17.23
C PRO A 56 0.51 4.18 16.39
N MET A 57 0.22 4.23 15.09
CA MET A 57 0.75 5.24 14.17
C MET A 57 -0.03 6.54 14.36
N VAL A 58 0.38 7.35 15.34
CA VAL A 58 -0.23 8.64 15.67
C VAL A 58 0.32 9.77 14.80
N GLY A 59 -0.53 10.72 14.45
CA GLY A 59 -0.15 11.85 13.59
C GLY A 59 -1.32 12.79 13.36
N LYS A 60 -1.02 14.05 13.02
CA LYS A 60 -2.06 15.04 12.67
C LYS A 60 -2.64 14.78 11.29
N ALA A 61 -3.83 15.31 11.01
CA ALA A 61 -4.37 15.36 9.65
C ALA A 61 -3.30 15.90 8.67
N GLY A 62 -3.15 15.24 7.52
CA GLY A 62 -2.08 15.47 6.56
C GLY A 62 -0.81 14.64 6.77
N THR A 63 -0.68 13.91 7.90
CA THR A 63 0.46 13.01 8.11
C THR A 63 0.45 11.87 7.09
N VAL A 64 1.61 11.58 6.52
CA VAL A 64 1.82 10.46 5.60
C VAL A 64 2.60 9.37 6.32
N PHE A 65 1.98 8.21 6.45
CA PHE A 65 2.63 6.99 6.95
C PHE A 65 3.07 6.14 5.78
N TYR A 66 4.29 5.62 5.85
CA TYR A 66 4.87 4.71 4.86
C TYR A 66 5.35 3.45 5.56
N PHE A 67 4.98 2.29 5.03
CA PHE A 67 5.47 1.01 5.56
C PHE A 67 5.56 -0.07 4.48
N LEU A 68 6.51 -0.98 4.67
CA LEU A 68 6.69 -2.15 3.81
C LEU A 68 5.50 -3.10 3.96
N GLY A 69 5.11 -3.77 2.87
CA GLY A 69 4.00 -4.74 2.89
C GLY A 69 4.23 -5.90 3.86
N THR A 70 5.49 -6.21 4.18
CA THR A 70 5.85 -7.24 5.19
C THR A 70 5.73 -6.75 6.63
N THR A 71 5.50 -5.46 6.88
CA THR A 71 5.26 -4.94 8.23
C THR A 71 3.89 -5.40 8.72
N TRP A 72 3.87 -6.02 9.88
CA TRP A 72 2.65 -6.47 10.55
C TRP A 72 1.93 -5.23 11.08
N HIS A 73 0.71 -4.99 10.60
CA HIS A 73 -0.16 -3.89 11.03
C HIS A 73 -1.64 -4.30 11.04
N CYS A 74 -2.47 -3.60 11.81
CA CYS A 74 -3.94 -3.72 11.81
C CYS A 74 -4.61 -2.37 12.12
N GLY A 75 -5.92 -2.26 11.90
CA GLY A 75 -6.68 -1.14 12.46
C GLY A 75 -6.71 -1.20 13.98
N GLY A 76 -6.46 -0.07 14.65
CA GLY A 76 -6.67 0.06 16.09
C GLY A 76 -8.16 0.16 16.43
N PRO A 77 -8.56 -0.19 17.67
CA PRO A 77 -9.93 0.00 18.12
C PRO A 77 -10.27 1.49 18.18
N ASN A 78 -11.37 1.90 17.56
CA ASN A 78 -11.88 3.26 17.70
C ASN A 78 -12.81 3.32 18.90
N MET A 79 -12.37 3.97 19.97
CA MET A 79 -13.10 4.11 21.23
C MET A 79 -13.88 5.44 21.31
N THR A 80 -13.91 6.20 20.21
CA THR A 80 -14.64 7.46 20.10
C THR A 80 -15.98 7.27 19.40
N ASP A 81 -16.82 8.30 19.43
CA ASP A 81 -18.13 8.36 18.79
C ASP A 81 -18.09 8.83 17.32
N LYS A 82 -16.89 9.09 16.79
CA LYS A 82 -16.68 9.64 15.44
C LYS A 82 -15.90 8.68 14.55
N PRO A 83 -16.21 8.61 13.25
CA PRO A 83 -15.36 7.89 12.31
C PRO A 83 -13.99 8.57 12.17
N ARG A 84 -12.97 7.78 11.86
CA ARG A 84 -11.63 8.25 11.49
C ARG A 84 -11.35 7.87 10.04
N ARG A 85 -11.01 8.85 9.21
CA ARG A 85 -10.79 8.65 7.78
C ARG A 85 -9.31 8.60 7.43
N ALA A 86 -9.00 7.80 6.43
CA ALA A 86 -7.67 7.69 5.85
C ALA A 86 -7.79 7.41 4.35
N ALA A 87 -6.82 7.87 3.57
CA ALA A 87 -6.63 7.41 2.21
C ALA A 87 -5.45 6.43 2.19
N THR A 88 -5.60 5.28 1.53
CA THR A 88 -4.53 4.30 1.38
C THR A 88 -4.16 4.16 -0.08
N ILE A 89 -2.87 4.27 -0.38
CA ILE A 89 -2.31 4.02 -1.70
C ILE A 89 -1.39 2.83 -1.58
N GLN A 90 -1.67 1.78 -2.36
CA GLN A 90 -0.91 0.53 -2.36
C GLN A 90 -0.07 0.46 -3.62
N TYR A 91 1.24 0.27 -3.46
CA TYR A 91 2.15 0.01 -4.56
C TYR A 91 2.59 -1.44 -4.52
N CYS A 92 2.74 -2.05 -5.68
CA CYS A 92 3.27 -3.39 -5.82
C CYS A 92 4.39 -3.43 -6.85
N GLN A 93 5.14 -4.52 -6.86
CA GLN A 93 6.06 -4.79 -7.94
C GLN A 93 5.29 -4.84 -9.29
N PRO A 94 5.91 -4.42 -10.39
CA PRO A 94 5.24 -4.24 -11.68
C PRO A 94 4.76 -5.54 -12.35
N TYR A 95 5.28 -6.70 -11.91
CA TYR A 95 4.79 -8.02 -12.32
C TYR A 95 3.64 -8.53 -11.44
N ILE A 96 3.19 -7.76 -10.45
CA ILE A 96 2.08 -8.08 -9.57
C ILE A 96 0.87 -7.27 -10.01
N ARG A 97 -0.29 -7.94 -10.04
CA ARG A 97 -1.56 -7.27 -10.32
C ARG A 97 -1.89 -6.29 -9.18
N ALA A 98 -2.16 -5.04 -9.54
CA ALA A 98 -2.63 -4.02 -8.59
C ALA A 98 -3.98 -4.40 -7.96
N VAL A 99 -4.21 -3.93 -6.74
CA VAL A 99 -5.46 -4.19 -5.99
C VAL A 99 -6.67 -3.61 -6.73
N GLU A 100 -6.54 -2.40 -7.26
CA GLU A 100 -7.52 -1.78 -8.15
C GLU A 100 -7.08 -1.94 -9.60
N ASN A 101 -8.01 -2.29 -10.49
CA ASN A 101 -7.73 -2.43 -11.91
C ASN A 101 -7.69 -1.06 -12.60
N GLN A 102 -6.51 -0.43 -12.61
CA GLN A 102 -6.31 0.90 -13.16
C GLN A 102 -6.70 1.00 -14.65
N PHE A 103 -6.47 -0.04 -15.44
CA PHE A 103 -6.83 -0.07 -16.87
C PHE A 103 -8.33 0.08 -17.14
N LEU A 104 -9.18 -0.30 -16.19
CA LEU A 104 -10.63 -0.14 -16.28
C LEU A 104 -11.15 1.05 -15.47
N ALA A 105 -10.47 1.41 -14.39
CA ALA A 105 -10.87 2.50 -13.51
C ALA A 105 -10.57 3.89 -14.10
N VAL A 106 -9.51 3.99 -14.91
CA VAL A 106 -9.05 5.25 -15.49
C VAL A 106 -9.40 5.29 -16.98
N ASP A 107 -10.08 6.36 -17.41
CA ASP A 107 -10.38 6.60 -18.83
C ASP A 107 -9.07 6.85 -19.61
N PRO A 108 -8.68 5.96 -20.55
CA PRO A 108 -7.43 6.10 -21.29
C PRO A 108 -7.33 7.41 -22.09
N ARG A 109 -8.47 8.03 -22.43
CA ARG A 109 -8.51 9.30 -23.18
C ARG A 109 -8.05 10.49 -22.35
N ARG A 110 -7.97 10.35 -21.03
CA ARG A 110 -7.60 11.41 -20.08
C ARG A 110 -6.20 11.23 -19.50
N LEU A 111 -5.43 10.26 -19.98
CA LEU A 111 -4.08 10.00 -19.46
C LEU A 111 -3.15 11.21 -19.63
N SER A 112 -3.34 12.03 -20.67
CA SER A 112 -2.58 13.27 -20.89
C SER A 112 -2.87 14.37 -19.87
N GLU A 113 -3.94 14.25 -19.07
CA GLU A 113 -4.24 15.18 -17.97
C GLU A 113 -3.52 14.79 -16.66
N ILE A 114 -2.91 13.61 -16.62
CA ILE A 114 -2.27 13.03 -15.44
C ILE A 114 -0.75 13.08 -15.65
N PRO A 115 0.05 13.42 -14.62
CA PRO A 115 1.51 13.39 -14.74
C PRO A 115 2.04 12.03 -15.24
N ASP A 116 2.98 12.06 -16.18
CA ASP A 116 3.54 10.87 -16.85
C ASP A 116 4.07 9.80 -15.88
N ASP A 117 4.64 10.22 -14.76
CA ASP A 117 5.15 9.33 -13.71
C ASP A 117 4.03 8.57 -13.01
N ILE A 118 2.91 9.23 -12.71
CA ILE A 118 1.69 8.59 -12.18
C ILE A 118 1.10 7.64 -13.23
N VAL A 119 1.01 8.04 -14.49
CA VAL A 119 0.53 7.17 -15.59
C VAL A 119 1.36 5.89 -15.69
N ARG A 120 2.69 6.02 -15.62
CA ARG A 120 3.59 4.85 -15.58
C ARG A 120 3.38 4.00 -14.33
N MET A 121 3.19 4.61 -13.16
CA MET A 121 2.91 3.88 -11.91
C MET A 121 1.57 3.14 -11.92
N MET A 122 0.57 3.63 -12.66
CA MET A 122 -0.70 2.93 -12.88
C MET A 122 -0.57 1.69 -13.79
N GLY A 123 0.59 1.48 -14.41
CA GLY A 123 0.89 0.31 -15.24
C GLY A 123 0.68 0.52 -16.74
N TYR A 124 0.44 1.74 -17.21
CA TYR A 124 0.28 2.04 -18.64
C TYR A 124 1.60 2.09 -19.42
N GLY A 125 2.74 2.20 -18.72
CA GLY A 125 4.06 2.22 -19.34
C GLY A 125 4.75 0.87 -19.30
N LEU A 126 5.83 0.75 -20.07
CA LEU A 126 6.71 -0.41 -19.98
C LEU A 126 7.46 -0.47 -18.65
N GLN A 127 7.68 -1.70 -18.20
CA GLN A 127 8.66 -1.99 -17.18
C GLN A 127 9.72 -2.98 -17.69
N LYS A 128 10.98 -2.67 -17.38
CA LYS A 128 12.11 -3.55 -17.70
C LYS A 128 12.06 -4.86 -16.87
N PRO A 129 12.46 -6.01 -17.45
CA PRO A 129 12.95 -6.13 -18.83
C PRO A 129 11.81 -6.25 -19.85
N PHE A 130 10.71 -6.95 -19.54
CA PHE A 130 9.71 -7.31 -20.55
C PHE A 130 8.25 -7.30 -20.06
N ILE A 131 7.77 -6.21 -19.47
CA ILE A 131 6.40 -6.11 -18.93
C ILE A 131 5.67 -4.89 -19.51
N GLY A 132 4.39 -5.08 -19.85
CA GLY A 132 3.48 -3.98 -20.20
C GLY A 132 3.38 -3.64 -21.69
N TYR A 133 3.87 -4.49 -22.59
CA TYR A 133 3.78 -4.24 -24.03
C TYR A 133 2.34 -4.37 -24.56
N VAL A 134 2.05 -3.55 -25.58
CA VAL A 134 0.90 -3.72 -26.48
C VAL A 134 1.46 -3.81 -27.90
N ASP A 135 1.15 -4.88 -28.62
CA ASP A 135 1.68 -5.16 -29.97
C ASP A 135 3.21 -5.06 -30.09
N GLY A 136 3.93 -5.38 -29.01
CA GLY A 136 5.40 -5.32 -28.95
C GLY A 136 5.99 -3.92 -28.77
N LEU A 137 5.15 -2.90 -28.54
CA LEU A 137 5.56 -1.50 -28.39
C LEU A 137 5.27 -0.97 -26.97
N ASP A 138 5.89 0.17 -26.67
CA ASP A 138 5.57 0.96 -25.47
C ASP A 138 4.22 1.64 -25.67
N PRO A 139 3.18 1.32 -24.86
CA PRO A 139 1.84 1.87 -25.07
C PRO A 139 1.77 3.39 -24.95
N LEU A 140 2.76 4.02 -24.31
CA LEU A 140 2.83 5.48 -24.15
C LEU A 140 3.60 6.19 -25.28
N LYS A 141 4.18 5.44 -26.24
CA LYS A 141 4.94 5.99 -27.38
C LYS A 141 4.34 5.63 -28.74
N GLY A 142 3.23 4.89 -28.76
CA GLY A 142 2.50 4.50 -29.96
C GLY A 142 1.61 5.61 -30.50
#